data_AF-A0A964W5Y8-F1
#
_entry.id   AF-A0A964W5Y8-F1
#
_cell.length_a   1.000
_cell.length_b   1.000
_cell.length_c   1.000
_cell.angle_alpha   90.00
_cell.angle_beta   90.00
_cell.angle_gamma   90.00
#
_symmetry.space_group_name_H-M   'P 1'
#
loop_
_entity.id
_entity.type
_entity.pdbx_description
1 polymer ?
#
loop_
_entity_poly.entity_id
_entity_poly.type
_entity_poly.pdbx_seq_one_letter_code
_entity_poly.pdbx_strand_id
1 'polypeptide(L)'
;MTKECEIVYYLDNHDLAIIEVEQGSSNGLRNILWFVYHKTTQTISRFSFRPKNGARGRKIKKGFLRLTQNPGKYSIEIDTQLLDFTEQHPHNVPVGAKQNIEKYLLNAVV
;
A
#
# COMPACT_ATOMS: atom_id res chain seq x y z
N MET A 1 19.27 -4.89 -12.10
CA MET A 1 18.12 -4.05 -12.48
C MET A 1 17.29 -3.80 -11.22
N THR A 2 17.38 -2.60 -10.66
CA THR A 2 16.50 -2.15 -9.58
C THR A 2 15.08 -2.14 -10.11
N LYS A 3 14.21 -3.00 -9.58
CA LYS A 3 12.78 -2.99 -9.95
C LYS A 3 12.21 -1.64 -9.57
N GLU A 4 11.72 -0.87 -10.55
CA GLU A 4 11.04 0.39 -10.28
C GLU A 4 9.83 0.12 -9.38
N CYS A 5 9.76 0.83 -8.25
CA CYS A 5 8.67 0.73 -7.29
C CYS A 5 8.01 2.11 -7.14
N GLU A 6 6.69 2.17 -7.24
CA GLU A 6 5.89 3.39 -7.11
C GLU A 6 4.88 3.21 -5.97
N ILE A 7 4.77 4.19 -5.06
CA ILE A 7 3.65 4.22 -4.10
C ILE A 7 2.43 4.75 -4.84
N VAL A 8 1.38 3.95 -4.89
CA VAL A 8 0.19 4.25 -5.71
C VAL A 8 -1.06 4.52 -4.89
N TYR A 9 -1.06 4.19 -3.60
CA TYR A 9 -2.18 4.45 -2.69
C TYR A 9 -1.69 4.67 -1.25
N TYR A 10 -2.32 5.61 -0.55
CA TYR A 10 -1.99 5.96 0.82
C TYR A 10 -3.26 6.33 1.61
N LEU A 11 -3.55 5.52 2.62
CA LEU A 11 -4.57 5.77 3.62
C LEU A 11 -3.91 6.08 4.95
N ASP A 12 -4.34 7.17 5.57
CA ASP A 12 -3.75 7.65 6.81
C ASP A 12 -4.77 7.70 7.95
N ASN A 13 -4.40 7.15 9.10
CA ASN A 13 -5.09 7.25 10.38
C ASN A 13 -4.10 7.80 11.43
N HIS A 14 -4.57 8.21 12.61
CA HIS A 14 -3.71 8.77 13.65
C HIS A 14 -2.54 7.86 14.08
N ASP A 15 -2.74 6.54 14.14
CA ASP A 15 -1.70 5.58 14.59
C ASP A 15 -1.16 4.70 13.45
N LEU A 16 -1.99 4.42 12.44
CA LEU A 16 -1.66 3.49 11.36
C LEU A 16 -1.73 4.18 9.99
N ALA A 17 -0.95 3.65 9.05
CA ALA A 17 -1.05 3.99 7.65
C ALA A 17 -1.11 2.71 6.80
N ILE A 18 -1.98 2.69 5.80
CA ILE A 18 -2.04 1.60 4.81
C ILE A 18 -1.49 2.13 3.49
N ILE A 19 -0.51 1.43 2.94
CA ILE A 19 0.26 1.86 1.77
C ILE A 19 0.24 0.75 0.73
N GLU A 20 -0.15 1.12 -0.50
CA GLU A 20 -0.03 0.24 -1.67
C GLU A 20 1.19 0.64 -2.49
N VAL A 21 2.01 -0.36 -2.82
CA VAL A 21 3.22 -0.23 -3.63
C VAL A 21 3.06 -1.09 -4.87
N GLU A 22 3.24 -0.47 -6.03
CA GLU A 22 3.36 -1.14 -7.31
C GLU A 22 4.84 -1.40 -7.61
N GLN A 23 5.22 -2.66 -7.78
CA GLN A 23 6.55 -3.07 -8.21
C GLN A 23 6.51 -3.54 -9.66
N GLY A 24 7.28 -2.88 -10.52
CA GLY A 24 7.49 -3.29 -11.90
C GLY A 24 8.27 -4.62 -11.98
N SER A 25 7.89 -5.50 -12.91
CA SER A 25 8.73 -6.63 -13.32
C SER A 25 9.07 -6.55 -14.80
N SER A 26 10.23 -7.09 -15.16
CA SER A 26 10.73 -7.20 -16.54
C SER A 26 9.76 -7.94 -17.48
N ASN A 27 8.83 -8.73 -16.93
CA ASN A 27 7.94 -9.60 -17.69
C ASN A 27 6.52 -9.04 -17.82
N GLY A 28 6.32 -7.75 -17.52
CA GLY A 28 5.02 -7.07 -17.63
C GLY A 28 4.02 -7.40 -16.51
N LEU A 29 4.35 -8.34 -15.62
CA LEU A 29 3.58 -8.60 -14.41
C LEU A 29 3.89 -7.50 -13.37
N ARG A 30 2.89 -6.69 -13.06
CA ARG A 30 2.94 -5.70 -11.97
C ARG A 30 2.61 -6.43 -10.68
N ASN A 31 3.56 -6.46 -9.75
CA ASN A 31 3.33 -7.03 -8.44
C ASN A 31 2.84 -5.90 -7.51
N ILE A 32 1.72 -6.13 -6.82
CA ILE A 32 1.16 -5.14 -5.90
C ILE A 32 1.33 -5.63 -4.48
N LEU A 33 1.96 -4.80 -3.67
CA LEU A 33 2.30 -5.08 -2.28
C LEU A 33 1.57 -4.09 -1.38
N TRP A 34 1.02 -4.62 -0.29
CA TRP A 34 0.31 -3.84 0.70
C TRP A 34 1.06 -3.87 2.02
N PHE A 35 1.19 -2.69 2.62
CA PHE A 35 1.90 -2.49 3.87
C PHE A 35 1.04 -1.76 4.88
N VAL A 36 1.14 -2.18 6.13
CA VAL A 36 0.70 -1.39 7.29
C VAL A 36 1.93 -0.78 7.93
N TYR A 37 1.94 0.54 8.06
CA TYR A 37 2.95 1.28 8.80
C TYR A 37 2.38 1.72 10.15
N HIS A 38 3.04 1.30 11.22
CA HIS A 38 2.72 1.71 12.58
C HIS A 38 3.52 2.95 12.91
N LYS A 39 2.85 4.10 13.11
CA LYS A 39 3.52 5.39 13.28
C LYS A 39 4.27 5.47 14.61
N THR A 40 3.67 4.94 15.68
CA THR A 40 4.23 4.95 17.03
C THR A 40 5.55 4.18 17.13
N THR A 41 5.59 2.97 16.57
CA THR A 41 6.78 2.11 16.59
C THR A 41 7.70 2.32 15.38
N GLN A 42 7.24 3.10 14.39
CA GLN A 42 7.89 3.27 13.09
C GLN A 42 8.24 1.94 12.41
N THR A 43 7.36 0.95 12.53
CA THR A 43 7.55 -0.38 11.92
C THR A 43 6.63 -0.58 10.73
N ILE A 44 7.01 -1.49 9.83
CA ILE A 44 6.19 -1.86 8.69
C ILE A 44 5.92 -3.36 8.69
N SER A 45 4.68 -3.72 8.37
CA SER A 45 4.22 -5.10 8.24
C SER A 45 3.61 -5.29 6.87
N ARG A 46 4.04 -6.32 6.14
CA ARG A 46 3.40 -6.68 4.87
C ARG A 46 2.10 -7.43 5.18
N PHE A 47 1.05 -7.11 4.47
CA PHE A 47 -0.16 -7.93 4.44
C PHE A 47 -0.56 -8.24 3.00
N SER A 48 -1.45 -9.20 2.82
CA SER A 48 -1.82 -9.68 1.48
C SER A 48 -3.32 -9.77 1.36
N PHE A 49 -3.91 -8.94 0.49
CA PHE A 49 -5.23 -9.20 -0.04
C PHE A 49 -5.12 -10.30 -1.10
N ARG A 50 -5.72 -11.46 -0.86
CA ARG A 50 -5.97 -12.44 -1.93
C ARG A 50 -7.38 -12.21 -2.46
N PRO A 51 -7.57 -11.52 -3.60
CA PRO A 51 -8.88 -11.49 -4.22
C PRO A 51 -9.27 -12.93 -4.57
N LYS A 52 -10.50 -13.32 -4.19
CA LYS A 52 -11.02 -14.68 -4.40
C LYS A 52 -10.99 -15.10 -5.88
N ASN A 53 -11.02 -14.13 -6.80
CA ASN A 53 -10.91 -14.32 -8.24
C ASN A 53 -9.79 -13.42 -8.79
N GLY A 54 -8.80 -14.03 -9.46
CA GLY A 54 -7.59 -13.36 -9.94
C GLY A 54 -7.87 -12.09 -10.73
N ALA A 55 -7.47 -10.95 -10.17
CA ALA A 55 -7.65 -9.67 -10.82
C ALA A 55 -6.63 -9.53 -11.97
N ARG A 56 -7.07 -9.82 -13.20
CA ARG A 56 -6.28 -9.54 -14.41
C ARG A 56 -6.32 -8.04 -14.69
N GLY A 57 -5.14 -7.43 -14.69
CA GLY A 57 -4.94 -5.99 -14.80
C GLY A 57 -5.60 -5.38 -16.04
N ARG A 58 -6.56 -4.48 -15.81
CA ARG A 58 -6.87 -3.39 -16.74
C ARG A 58 -5.99 -2.20 -16.39
N LYS A 59 -5.57 -1.42 -17.39
CA LYS A 59 -4.91 -0.11 -17.23
C LYS A 59 -5.86 0.89 -16.55
N ILE A 60 -6.08 0.72 -15.25
CA ILE A 60 -6.86 1.64 -14.43
C ILE A 60 -5.94 2.00 -13.27
N LYS A 61 -5.29 3.16 -13.37
CA LYS A 61 -4.44 3.68 -12.28
C LYS A 61 -5.31 4.02 -11.05
N LYS A 62 -4.67 3.92 -9.88
CA LYS A 62 -5.13 4.10 -8.49
C LYS A 62 -5.71 2.86 -7.83
N GLY A 63 -4.82 2.07 -7.23
CA GLY A 63 -5.10 1.15 -6.14
C GLY A 63 -6.02 -0.04 -6.43
N PHE A 64 -5.77 -1.19 -5.80
CA PHE A 64 -6.75 -2.28 -5.82
C PHE A 64 -8.00 -1.95 -5.01
N LEU A 65 -7.90 -1.07 -4.00
CA LEU A 65 -9.09 -0.49 -3.37
C LEU A 65 -9.67 0.59 -4.28
N ARG A 66 -10.65 0.19 -5.09
CA ARG A 66 -11.53 1.09 -5.82
C ARG A 66 -12.53 1.74 -4.85
N LEU A 67 -12.04 2.58 -3.94
CA LEU A 67 -12.90 3.31 -3.02
C LEU A 67 -13.45 4.57 -3.69
N THR A 68 -14.38 4.37 -4.63
CA THR A 68 -15.13 5.44 -5.32
C THR A 68 -14.26 6.45 -6.12
N GLN A 69 -14.91 7.31 -6.91
CA GLN A 69 -14.22 8.30 -7.76
C GLN A 69 -13.73 9.54 -6.97
N ASN A 70 -14.08 9.63 -5.69
CA ASN A 70 -13.78 10.76 -4.83
C ASN A 70 -12.81 10.31 -3.73
N PRO A 71 -11.56 10.83 -3.67
CA PRO A 71 -10.70 10.58 -2.53
C PRO A 71 -11.44 10.97 -1.23
N GLY A 72 -11.64 9.99 -0.35
CA GLY A 72 -12.59 10.10 0.76
C GLY A 72 -12.05 9.63 2.10
N LYS A 73 -12.90 9.72 3.13
CA LYS A 73 -12.71 9.07 4.42
C LYS A 73 -13.29 7.66 4.34
N TYR A 74 -12.60 6.69 4.93
CA TYR A 74 -12.97 5.27 4.88
C TYR A 74 -12.88 4.66 6.25
N SER A 75 -13.84 3.81 6.60
CA SER A 75 -13.78 3.02 7.82
C SER A 75 -13.38 1.60 7.45
N ILE A 76 -12.31 1.09 8.06
CA ILE A 76 -11.78 -0.25 7.84
C ILE A 76 -11.87 -1.02 9.16
N GLU A 77 -12.51 -2.17 9.13
CA GLU A 77 -12.53 -3.07 10.28
C GLU A 77 -11.25 -3.90 10.35
N ILE A 78 -10.52 -3.80 11.46
CA ILE A 78 -9.31 -4.58 11.75
C ILE A 78 -9.49 -5.18 13.13
N ASP A 79 -9.41 -6.50 13.26
CA ASP A 79 -9.57 -7.23 14.53
C ASP A 79 -10.81 -6.78 15.33
N THR A 80 -11.96 -6.67 14.65
CA THR A 80 -13.26 -6.20 15.20
C THR A 80 -13.33 -4.73 15.61
N GLN A 81 -12.26 -3.96 15.41
CA GLN A 81 -12.24 -2.52 15.62
C GLN A 81 -12.46 -1.78 14.29
N LEU A 82 -13.40 -0.85 14.28
CA LEU A 82 -13.63 0.02 13.12
C LEU A 82 -12.70 1.24 13.21
N LEU A 83 -11.78 1.36 12.27
CA LEU A 83 -10.79 2.43 12.21
C LEU A 83 -11.03 3.35 11.01
N ASP A 84 -11.07 4.66 11.26
CA ASP A 84 -11.27 5.66 10.21
C ASP A 84 -9.93 6.11 9.60
N PHE A 85 -9.82 5.96 8.29
CA PHE A 85 -8.71 6.41 7.47
C PHE A 85 -9.12 7.55 6.56
N THR A 86 -8.17 8.40 6.20
CA THR A 86 -8.33 9.45 5.18
C THR A 86 -7.39 9.16 4.02
N GLU A 87 -7.92 9.21 2.79
CA GLU A 87 -7.07 9.16 1.60
C GLU A 87 -6.14 10.36 1.52
N GLN A 88 -4.87 10.11 1.24
CA GLN A 88 -3.84 11.12 1.13
C GLN A 88 -3.10 10.97 -0.20
N HIS A 89 -2.45 12.05 -0.63
CA HIS A 89 -1.59 11.99 -1.82
C HIS A 89 -0.38 11.08 -1.54
N PRO A 90 0.00 10.15 -2.44
CA PRO A 90 1.15 9.24 -2.22
C PRO A 90 2.48 9.93 -1.88
N HIS A 91 2.69 11.16 -2.35
CA HIS A 91 3.85 11.96 -1.99
C HIS A 91 3.94 12.31 -0.49
N ASN A 92 2.79 12.37 0.19
CA ASN A 92 2.67 12.70 1.62
C ASN A 92 3.03 11.53 2.54
N VAL A 93 3.38 10.36 2.01
CA VAL A 93 3.85 9.23 2.83
C VAL A 93 5.10 9.66 3.63
N PRO A 94 5.13 9.41 4.96
CA PRO A 94 6.26 9.76 5.82
C PRO A 94 7.58 9.16 5.33
N VAL A 95 8.68 9.90 5.51
CA VAL A 95 10.03 9.45 5.10
C VAL A 95 10.40 8.10 5.74
N GLY A 96 10.12 7.92 7.03
CA GLY A 96 10.38 6.65 7.74
C GLY A 96 9.61 5.47 7.14
N ALA A 97 8.37 5.68 6.70
CA ALA A 97 7.61 4.64 6.01
C ALA A 97 8.24 4.28 4.66
N LYS A 98 8.66 5.27 3.86
CA LYS A 98 9.36 5.06 2.57
C LYS A 98 10.65 4.24 2.77
N GLN A 99 11.48 4.62 3.74
CA GLN A 99 12.73 3.92 4.06
C GLN A 99 12.49 2.48 4.49
N ASN A 100 11.46 2.23 5.31
CA ASN A 100 11.11 0.87 5.72
C ASN A 100 10.59 0.01 4.57
N ILE A 101 9.79 0.58 3.67
CA ILE A 101 9.35 -0.09 2.43
C ILE A 101 10.56 -0.46 1.59
N GLU A 102 11.46 0.49 1.32
CA GLU A 102 12.67 0.26 0.54
C GLU A 102 13.54 -0.86 1.15
N LYS A 103 13.78 -0.80 2.45
CA LYS A 103 14.52 -1.84 3.18
C LYS A 103 13.85 -3.21 3.06
N TYR A 104 12.52 -3.28 3.19
CA TYR A 104 11.77 -4.52 3.00
C TYR A 104 11.96 -5.08 1.59
N LEU A 105 11.82 -4.23 0.57
CA LEU A 105 11.93 -4.63 -0.83
C LEU A 105 13.34 -5.07 -1.22
N LEU A 106 14.38 -4.49 -0.62
CA LEU A 106 15.77 -4.93 -0.81
C LEU A 106 16.01 -6.31 -0.19
N ASN A 107 15.50 -6.56 1.02
CA ASN A 107 15.70 -7.81 1.73
C ASN A 107 14.83 -8.97 1.22
N ALA A 108 13.69 -8.67 0.59
CA ALA A 108 12.79 -9.67 0.01
C ALA A 108 13.28 -10.25 -1.34
N VAL A 109 14.43 -9.79 -1.85
CA VAL A 109 15.05 -10.24 -3.11
C VAL A 109 16.13 -11.32 -2.89
N VAL A 110 16.30 -11.80 -1.65
CA VAL A 110 17.19 -12.93 -1.29
C VAL A 110 16.37 -14.19 -1.05
#